data_AF-A0A285ZZQ9-F1
#
_entry.id   AF-A0A285ZZQ9-F1
#
_cell.length_a   1.000
_cell.length_b   1.000
_cell.length_c   1.000
_cell.angle_alpha   90.00
_cell.angle_beta   90.00
_cell.angle_gamma   90.00
#
_symmetry.space_group_name_H-M   'P 1'
#
loop_
_entity.id
_entity.type
_entity.pdbx_description
1 polymer ?
#
loop_
_entity_poly.entity_id
_entity_poly.type
_entity_poly.pdbx_seq_one_letter_code
_entity_poly.pdbx_strand_id
1 'polypeptide(L)'
;MIYLFFAHFSLGVILFFLINWIGRHSFSMGYMEITLFIKDEEAPAINYLIRVLSPIVYIIIVSSILYLLNLDEYVYNIYFVNIYYISFRLFFNIITERGPLLNWSKQIIYWVSIILLSYLIYDKIIRHRENVLPDFTTIANELWIIILVFIFQIVNGVKLSNDGQVRRKENYLTYKYSHFKKKFGTIISENTKNDALEITAYSILIYEDFNRPLVARWVEYLTFFLTRKKHSLGVMQFPTDKLVNDQQSVDLGTKKLREKFDFILKEIEENPEVDYPEYKIEQDIIWHYNGGSRYYTEIMELSSSIRSEFYSNSKEYLLPLTE
;
A
#
# COMPACT_ATOMS: atom_id res chain seq x y z
N MET A 1 -22.00 28.42 -2.42
CA MET A 1 -21.32 27.67 -3.51
C MET A 1 -19.88 27.32 -3.16
N ILE A 2 -18.97 28.29 -2.97
CA ILE A 2 -17.55 27.97 -2.68
C ILE A 2 -17.34 27.29 -1.31
N TYR A 3 -18.09 27.70 -0.28
CA TYR A 3 -18.03 27.08 1.05
C TYR A 3 -18.55 25.63 1.06
N LEU A 4 -19.59 25.32 0.26
CA LEU A 4 -20.10 23.96 0.09
C LEU A 4 -19.06 23.07 -0.58
N PHE A 5 -18.42 23.57 -1.64
CA PHE A 5 -17.32 22.88 -2.30
C PHE A 5 -16.22 22.51 -1.29
N PHE A 6 -15.74 23.48 -0.50
CA PHE A 6 -14.69 23.20 0.50
C PHE A 6 -15.15 22.21 1.56
N ALA A 7 -16.37 22.36 2.08
CA ALA A 7 -16.92 21.43 3.07
C ALA A 7 -17.00 19.99 2.53
N HIS A 8 -17.57 19.80 1.34
CA HIS A 8 -17.69 18.48 0.72
C HIS A 8 -16.35 17.88 0.35
N PHE A 9 -15.42 18.69 -0.16
CA PHE A 9 -14.07 18.25 -0.47
C PHE A 9 -13.35 17.77 0.81
N SER A 10 -13.40 18.56 1.88
CA SER A 10 -12.84 18.18 3.18
C SER A 10 -13.45 16.90 3.73
N LEU A 11 -14.78 16.74 3.65
CA LEU A 11 -15.47 15.52 4.04
C LEU A 11 -15.03 14.31 3.19
N GLY A 12 -14.77 14.49 1.89
CA GLY A 12 -14.26 13.43 1.01
C GLY A 12 -12.83 13.01 1.35
N VAL A 13 -11.98 13.97 1.75
CA VAL A 13 -10.61 13.70 2.24
C VAL A 13 -10.66 12.97 3.58
N ILE A 14 -11.52 13.39 4.51
CA ILE A 14 -11.74 12.70 5.79
C ILE A 14 -12.19 11.25 5.53
N LEU A 15 -13.16 11.07 4.63
CA LEU A 15 -13.65 9.74 4.23
C LEU A 15 -12.53 8.85 3.70
N PHE A 16 -11.61 9.40 2.88
CA PHE A 16 -10.45 8.66 2.39
C PHE A 16 -9.60 8.10 3.54
N PHE A 17 -9.25 8.94 4.52
CA PHE A 17 -8.45 8.51 5.65
C PHE A 17 -9.20 7.52 6.56
N LEU A 18 -10.50 7.75 6.80
CA LEU A 18 -11.33 6.83 7.59
C LEU A 18 -11.41 5.44 6.96
N ILE A 19 -11.70 5.34 5.65
CA ILE A 19 -11.77 4.04 4.97
C ILE A 19 -10.41 3.33 4.98
N ASN A 20 -9.31 4.06 4.78
CA ASN A 20 -7.97 3.46 4.85
C ASN A 20 -7.57 3.07 6.28
N TRP A 21 -8.12 3.72 7.31
CA TRP A 21 -7.91 3.35 8.70
C TRP A 21 -8.72 2.10 9.06
N ILE A 22 -10.00 2.03 8.67
CA ILE A 22 -10.85 0.85 8.83
C ILE A 22 -10.22 -0.34 8.10
N GLY A 23 -9.78 -0.15 6.85
CA GLY A 23 -9.15 -1.20 6.05
C GLY A 23 -7.95 -1.86 6.74
N ARG A 24 -7.09 -1.06 7.39
CA ARG A 24 -5.92 -1.56 8.13
C ARG A 24 -6.30 -2.44 9.32
N HIS A 25 -7.43 -2.16 9.97
CA HIS A 25 -7.88 -2.88 11.18
C HIS A 25 -8.88 -4.00 10.86
N SER A 26 -9.49 -3.99 9.67
CA SER A 26 -10.47 -4.99 9.21
C SER A 26 -9.84 -6.11 8.37
N PHE A 27 -8.53 -6.33 8.51
CA PHE A 27 -7.82 -7.39 7.77
C PHE A 27 -8.42 -8.79 8.03
N SER A 28 -8.89 -9.04 9.25
CA SER A 28 -9.59 -10.28 9.64
C SER A 28 -10.98 -10.45 9.01
N MET A 29 -11.53 -9.42 8.37
CA MET A 29 -12.81 -9.45 7.64
C MET A 29 -12.63 -9.66 6.14
N GLY A 30 -11.41 -9.93 5.67
CA GLY A 30 -11.10 -10.16 4.25
C GLY A 30 -10.83 -8.90 3.43
N TYR A 31 -10.67 -7.72 4.05
CA TYR A 31 -10.33 -6.48 3.34
C TYR A 31 -8.88 -6.48 2.84
N MET A 32 -8.70 -6.33 1.52
CA MET A 32 -7.37 -6.33 0.90
C MET A 32 -6.75 -4.93 0.77
N GLU A 33 -5.52 -4.77 1.22
CA GLU A 33 -4.73 -3.56 0.99
C GLU A 33 -3.89 -3.65 -0.29
N ILE A 34 -3.44 -2.51 -0.81
CA ILE A 34 -2.43 -2.51 -1.87
C ILE A 34 -1.10 -2.87 -1.20
N THR A 35 -0.64 -4.09 -1.44
CA THR A 35 0.63 -4.60 -0.95
C THR A 35 1.55 -4.95 -2.11
N LEU A 36 2.86 -4.90 -1.88
CA LEU A 36 3.85 -5.47 -2.80
C LEU A 36 3.73 -6.99 -2.91
N PHE A 37 3.06 -7.61 -1.93
CA PHE A 37 2.94 -9.06 -1.80
C PHE A 37 1.57 -9.52 -2.29
N ILE A 38 1.54 -10.68 -2.95
CA ILE A 38 0.32 -11.30 -3.44
C ILE A 38 -0.43 -11.84 -2.21
N LYS A 39 -1.70 -11.48 -2.09
CA LYS A 39 -2.61 -12.03 -1.09
C LYS A 39 -3.85 -12.49 -1.81
N ASP A 40 -4.32 -13.69 -1.48
CA ASP A 40 -5.52 -14.25 -2.08
C ASP A 40 -6.74 -13.42 -1.70
N GLU A 41 -7.57 -13.09 -2.69
CA GLU A 41 -8.84 -12.42 -2.45
C GLU A 41 -9.87 -13.46 -1.98
N GLU A 42 -9.84 -13.80 -0.69
CA GLU A 42 -10.67 -14.86 -0.11
C GLU A 42 -12.18 -14.58 -0.17
N ALA A 43 -12.59 -13.29 -0.19
CA ALA A 43 -14.00 -12.88 -0.22
C ALA A 43 -14.27 -11.69 -1.17
N PRO A 44 -14.41 -11.92 -2.49
CA PRO A 44 -14.57 -10.85 -3.48
C PRO A 44 -15.83 -10.00 -3.30
N ALA A 45 -16.98 -10.62 -2.96
CA ALA A 45 -18.23 -9.88 -2.80
C ALA A 45 -18.22 -9.03 -1.52
N ILE A 46 -17.64 -9.55 -0.43
CA ILE A 46 -17.44 -8.79 0.81
C ILE A 46 -16.55 -7.57 0.56
N ASN A 47 -15.42 -7.76 -0.13
CA ASN A 47 -14.53 -6.67 -0.53
C ASN A 47 -15.26 -5.61 -1.36
N TYR A 48 -16.10 -6.04 -2.30
CA TYR A 48 -16.92 -5.13 -3.09
C TYR A 48 -17.90 -4.35 -2.22
N LEU A 49 -18.67 -5.04 -1.36
CA LEU A 49 -19.67 -4.40 -0.50
C LEU A 49 -19.04 -3.38 0.44
N ILE A 50 -17.95 -3.74 1.13
CA ILE A 50 -17.28 -2.81 2.05
C ILE A 50 -16.79 -1.57 1.29
N ARG A 51 -16.18 -1.74 0.11
CA ARG A 51 -15.65 -0.62 -0.68
C ARG A 51 -16.73 0.29 -1.24
N VAL A 52 -17.87 -0.26 -1.65
CA VAL A 52 -18.97 0.51 -2.25
C VAL A 52 -19.88 1.10 -1.19
N LEU A 53 -20.25 0.36 -0.14
CA LEU A 53 -21.23 0.78 0.87
C LEU A 53 -20.63 1.72 1.93
N SER A 54 -19.35 1.60 2.28
CA SER A 54 -18.77 2.46 3.34
C SER A 54 -18.88 3.97 3.02
N PRO A 55 -18.57 4.44 1.79
CA PRO A 55 -18.84 5.82 1.38
C PRO A 55 -20.31 6.23 1.46
N ILE A 56 -21.24 5.30 1.23
CA ILE A 56 -22.68 5.56 1.27
C ILE A 56 -23.16 5.73 2.70
N VAL A 57 -22.79 4.79 3.57
CA VAL A 57 -23.09 4.85 5.01
C VAL A 57 -22.51 6.12 5.62
N TYR A 58 -21.30 6.51 5.20
CA TYR A 58 -20.68 7.76 5.65
C TYR A 58 -21.53 8.99 5.33
N ILE A 59 -21.95 9.18 4.08
CA ILE A 59 -22.75 10.36 3.72
C ILE A 59 -24.13 10.35 4.42
N ILE A 60 -24.71 9.17 4.70
CA ILE A 60 -25.95 9.07 5.50
C ILE A 60 -25.69 9.60 6.91
N ILE A 61 -24.67 9.07 7.61
CA ILE A 61 -24.34 9.48 8.98
C ILE A 61 -24.03 10.98 9.05
N VAL A 62 -23.19 11.48 8.14
CA VAL A 62 -22.83 12.91 8.10
C VAL A 62 -24.07 13.77 7.84
N SER A 63 -24.95 13.37 6.92
CA SER A 63 -26.18 14.10 6.66
C SER A 63 -27.10 14.13 7.89
N SER A 64 -27.24 13.00 8.58
CA SER A 64 -28.03 12.93 9.83
C SER A 64 -27.48 13.89 10.89
N ILE A 65 -26.15 13.94 11.08
CA ILE A 65 -25.51 14.86 12.02
C ILE A 65 -25.74 16.32 11.60
N LEU A 66 -25.58 16.65 10.32
CA LEU A 66 -25.80 18.01 9.81
C LEU A 66 -27.25 18.47 10.02
N TYR A 67 -28.23 17.61 9.76
CA TYR A 67 -29.63 17.90 10.06
C TYR A 67 -29.89 18.13 11.55
N LEU A 68 -29.29 17.31 12.44
CA LEU A 68 -29.41 17.49 13.88
C LEU A 68 -28.84 18.84 14.37
N LEU A 69 -27.80 19.34 13.69
CA LEU A 69 -27.16 20.62 14.00
C LEU A 69 -27.82 21.81 13.28
N ASN A 70 -28.90 21.60 12.53
CA ASN A 70 -29.56 22.60 11.68
C ASN A 70 -28.62 23.20 10.60
N LEU A 71 -27.67 22.40 10.10
CA LEU A 71 -26.69 22.76 9.07
C LEU A 71 -27.11 22.22 7.70
N ASP A 72 -28.40 22.34 7.39
CA ASP A 72 -29.05 21.70 6.24
C ASP A 72 -28.46 22.12 4.89
N GLU A 73 -27.93 23.35 4.80
CA GLU A 73 -27.31 23.86 3.58
C GLU A 73 -26.13 23.00 3.12
N TYR A 74 -25.41 22.37 4.04
CA TYR A 74 -24.26 21.50 3.74
C TYR A 74 -24.68 20.11 3.25
N VAL A 75 -25.95 19.74 3.42
CA VAL A 75 -26.49 18.46 2.90
C VAL A 75 -26.87 18.56 1.42
N TYR A 76 -27.07 19.78 0.91
CA TYR A 76 -27.41 19.99 -0.49
C TYR A 76 -26.33 19.42 -1.42
N ASN A 77 -26.71 18.46 -2.26
CA ASN A 77 -25.84 17.70 -3.16
C ASN A 77 -24.67 16.98 -2.47
N ILE A 78 -24.85 16.52 -1.23
CA ILE A 78 -23.80 15.83 -0.44
C ILE A 78 -23.19 14.60 -1.13
N TYR A 79 -23.82 14.02 -2.15
CA TYR A 79 -23.23 12.96 -2.97
C TYR A 79 -21.89 13.37 -3.62
N PHE A 80 -21.63 14.69 -3.81
CA PHE A 80 -20.33 15.19 -4.27
C PHE A 80 -19.17 14.83 -3.34
N VAL A 81 -19.42 14.61 -2.03
CA VAL A 81 -18.42 14.10 -1.08
C VAL A 81 -17.78 12.81 -1.61
N ASN A 82 -18.59 11.90 -2.16
CA ASN A 82 -18.10 10.64 -2.68
C ASN A 82 -17.35 10.80 -4.01
N ILE A 83 -17.72 11.78 -4.83
CA ILE A 83 -16.97 12.16 -6.03
C ILE A 83 -15.58 12.69 -5.62
N TYR A 84 -15.51 13.60 -4.65
CA TYR A 84 -14.24 14.13 -4.16
C TYR A 84 -13.37 13.07 -3.49
N TYR A 85 -13.97 12.14 -2.74
CA TYR A 85 -13.28 10.96 -2.21
C TYR A 85 -12.63 10.12 -3.33
N ILE A 86 -13.36 9.84 -4.42
CA ILE A 86 -12.82 9.10 -5.57
C ILE A 86 -11.69 9.88 -6.24
N SER A 87 -11.90 11.16 -6.52
CA SER A 87 -10.90 12.02 -7.15
C SER A 87 -9.63 12.13 -6.29
N PHE A 88 -9.77 12.31 -4.99
CA PHE A 88 -8.64 12.36 -4.06
C PHE A 88 -7.90 11.02 -3.99
N ARG A 89 -8.62 9.89 -3.96
CA ARG A 89 -8.02 8.55 -4.01
C ARG A 89 -7.24 8.31 -5.30
N LEU A 90 -7.78 8.73 -6.45
CA LEU A 90 -7.09 8.65 -7.73
C LEU A 90 -5.80 9.48 -7.72
N PHE A 91 -5.90 10.74 -7.30
CA PHE A 91 -4.77 11.64 -7.16
C PHE A 91 -3.68 11.07 -6.24
N PHE A 92 -4.07 10.54 -5.08
CA PHE A 92 -3.16 9.92 -4.13
C PHE A 92 -2.42 8.73 -4.74
N ASN A 93 -3.11 7.84 -5.47
CA ASN A 93 -2.48 6.67 -6.09
C ASN A 93 -1.52 7.02 -7.24
N ILE A 94 -1.81 8.09 -7.98
CA ILE A 94 -0.92 8.61 -9.03
C ILE A 94 0.35 9.19 -8.40
N ILE A 95 0.19 10.05 -7.39
CA ILE A 95 1.33 10.71 -6.71
C ILE A 95 2.24 9.73 -5.98
N THR A 96 1.67 8.65 -5.44
CA THR A 96 2.44 7.61 -4.74
C THR A 96 2.98 6.52 -5.67
N GLU A 97 2.82 6.69 -6.99
CA GLU A 97 3.28 5.75 -8.02
C GLU A 97 2.71 4.32 -7.87
N ARG A 98 1.57 4.18 -7.18
CA ARG A 98 0.90 2.88 -6.95
C ARG A 98 -0.06 2.47 -8.06
N GLY A 99 -0.27 3.36 -9.03
CA GLY A 99 -1.15 3.13 -10.19
C GLY A 99 -0.96 1.79 -10.92
N PRO A 100 0.27 1.33 -11.19
CA PRO A 100 0.51 0.05 -11.88
C PRO A 100 0.02 -1.19 -11.11
N LEU A 101 -0.07 -1.11 -9.78
CA LEU A 101 -0.52 -2.22 -8.93
C LEU A 101 -2.05 -2.36 -8.92
N LEU A 102 -2.77 -1.30 -9.30
CA LEU A 102 -4.22 -1.27 -9.26
C LEU A 102 -4.85 -2.09 -10.38
N ASN A 103 -5.90 -2.84 -10.05
CA ASN A 103 -6.82 -3.34 -11.04
C ASN A 103 -7.78 -2.22 -11.45
N TRP A 104 -7.42 -1.45 -12.49
CA TRP A 104 -8.18 -0.30 -12.97
C TRP A 104 -9.62 -0.66 -13.36
N SER A 105 -9.85 -1.84 -13.95
CA SER A 105 -11.20 -2.30 -14.26
C SER A 105 -12.05 -2.46 -13.00
N LYS A 106 -11.52 -3.12 -11.96
CA LYS A 106 -12.21 -3.22 -10.65
C LYS A 106 -12.43 -1.84 -10.02
N GLN A 107 -11.44 -0.93 -10.09
CA GLN A 107 -11.59 0.41 -9.53
C GLN A 107 -12.71 1.20 -10.21
N ILE A 108 -12.79 1.16 -11.54
CA ILE A 108 -13.86 1.81 -12.30
C ILE A 108 -15.23 1.27 -11.89
N ILE A 109 -15.37 -0.04 -11.73
CA ILE A 109 -16.64 -0.65 -11.27
C ILE A 109 -17.00 -0.11 -9.88
N TYR A 110 -16.05 -0.06 -8.93
CA TYR A 110 -16.31 0.51 -7.61
C TYR A 110 -16.75 1.98 -7.71
N TRP A 111 -16.08 2.79 -8.52
CA TRP A 111 -16.37 4.21 -8.63
C TRP A 111 -17.75 4.47 -9.25
N VAL A 112 -18.08 3.78 -10.33
CA VAL A 112 -19.41 3.88 -10.96
C VAL A 112 -20.49 3.51 -9.96
N SER A 113 -20.31 2.40 -9.23
CA SER A 113 -21.28 1.95 -8.23
C SER A 113 -21.43 2.92 -7.07
N ILE A 114 -20.33 3.50 -6.57
CA ILE A 114 -20.37 4.52 -5.51
C ILE A 114 -21.10 5.77 -6.00
N ILE A 115 -20.80 6.26 -7.20
CA ILE A 115 -21.44 7.46 -7.76
C ILE A 115 -22.95 7.22 -7.93
N LEU A 116 -23.33 6.12 -8.58
CA LEU A 116 -24.74 5.79 -8.83
C LEU A 116 -25.51 5.62 -7.51
N LEU A 117 -24.98 4.81 -6.59
CA LEU A 117 -25.66 4.55 -5.32
C LEU A 117 -25.71 5.79 -4.43
N SER A 118 -24.66 6.62 -4.41
CA SER A 118 -24.66 7.86 -3.62
C SER A 118 -25.67 8.87 -4.13
N TYR A 119 -25.84 8.97 -5.45
CA TYR A 119 -26.87 9.80 -6.05
C TYR A 119 -28.28 9.30 -5.70
N LEU A 120 -28.54 7.99 -5.83
CA LEU A 120 -29.84 7.41 -5.49
C LEU A 120 -30.20 7.60 -4.01
N ILE A 121 -29.25 7.36 -3.11
CA ILE A 121 -29.44 7.55 -1.67
C ILE A 121 -29.64 9.02 -1.32
N TYR A 122 -28.93 9.92 -1.99
CA TYR A 122 -29.15 11.35 -1.84
C TYR A 122 -30.56 11.76 -2.26
N ASP A 123 -30.96 11.38 -3.48
CA ASP A 123 -32.24 11.77 -4.09
C ASP A 123 -33.43 11.18 -3.33
N LYS A 124 -33.38 9.89 -2.97
CA LYS A 124 -34.51 9.20 -2.35
C LYS A 124 -34.58 9.36 -0.84
N ILE A 125 -33.44 9.27 -0.16
CA ILE A 125 -33.43 9.14 1.30
C ILE A 125 -33.01 10.46 1.96
N ILE A 126 -31.79 10.92 1.67
CA ILE A 126 -31.17 12.02 2.42
C ILE A 126 -31.94 13.32 2.22
N ARG A 127 -32.20 13.72 0.97
CA ARG A 127 -32.85 15.01 0.65
C ARG A 127 -34.26 15.11 1.23
N HIS A 128 -34.99 13.99 1.25
CA HIS A 128 -36.37 13.92 1.72
C HIS A 128 -36.49 13.56 3.20
N ARG A 129 -35.36 13.34 3.89
CA ARG A 129 -35.31 12.89 5.31
C ARG A 129 -36.14 11.62 5.54
N GLU A 130 -36.18 10.75 4.55
CA GLU A 130 -36.89 9.47 4.69
C GLU A 130 -36.11 8.55 5.62
N ASN A 131 -36.84 7.63 6.27
CA ASN A 131 -36.23 6.61 7.10
C ASN A 131 -35.41 5.65 6.22
N VAL A 132 -34.17 5.41 6.61
CA VAL A 132 -33.21 4.54 5.90
C VAL A 132 -33.61 3.05 5.98
N LEU A 133 -34.41 2.68 6.97
CA LEU A 133 -34.81 1.29 7.20
C LEU A 133 -35.99 0.91 6.29
N PRO A 134 -35.92 -0.24 5.60
CA PRO A 134 -37.02 -0.74 4.81
C PRO A 134 -38.22 -1.07 5.70
N ASP A 135 -39.42 -0.81 5.19
CA ASP A 135 -40.64 -1.30 5.81
C ASP A 135 -40.75 -2.82 5.58
N PHE A 136 -40.65 -3.59 6.65
CA PHE A 136 -40.66 -5.06 6.63
C PHE A 136 -42.08 -5.65 6.53
N THR A 137 -43.07 -4.84 6.18
CA THR A 137 -44.48 -5.24 6.15
C THR A 137 -44.86 -6.13 4.96
N THR A 138 -44.03 -6.25 3.92
CA THR A 138 -44.38 -7.00 2.70
C THR A 138 -43.51 -8.25 2.50
N ILE A 139 -44.16 -9.38 2.25
CA ILE A 139 -43.53 -10.68 1.91
C ILE A 139 -42.64 -10.55 0.65
N ALA A 140 -42.99 -9.64 -0.27
CA ALA A 140 -42.16 -9.35 -1.44
C ALA A 140 -40.77 -8.79 -1.06
N ASN A 141 -40.68 -7.96 -0.01
CA ASN A 141 -39.40 -7.44 0.48
C ASN A 141 -38.52 -8.55 1.09
N GLU A 142 -39.13 -9.53 1.77
CA GLU A 142 -38.42 -10.68 2.34
C GLU A 142 -37.82 -11.59 1.26
N LEU A 143 -38.54 -11.83 0.17
CA LEU A 143 -38.04 -12.62 -0.97
C LEU A 143 -36.81 -11.98 -1.61
N TRP A 144 -36.79 -10.65 -1.72
CA TRP A 144 -35.61 -9.92 -2.21
C TRP A 144 -34.39 -10.08 -1.31
N ILE A 145 -34.56 -10.14 0.01
CA ILE A 145 -33.47 -10.41 0.95
C ILE A 145 -32.87 -11.80 0.68
N ILE A 146 -33.72 -12.81 0.49
CA ILE A 146 -33.26 -14.18 0.18
C ILE A 146 -32.49 -14.22 -1.14
N ILE A 147 -32.99 -13.56 -2.18
CA ILE A 147 -32.32 -13.45 -3.48
C ILE A 147 -30.95 -12.76 -3.32
N LEU A 148 -30.87 -11.68 -2.55
CA LEU A 148 -29.62 -10.96 -2.30
C LEU A 148 -28.60 -11.82 -1.54
N VAL A 149 -29.03 -12.54 -0.50
CA VAL A 149 -28.17 -13.48 0.24
C VAL A 149 -27.67 -14.60 -0.67
N PHE A 150 -28.53 -15.14 -1.52
CA PHE A 150 -28.16 -16.20 -2.48
C PHE A 150 -27.14 -15.71 -3.52
N ILE A 151 -27.36 -14.52 -4.11
CA ILE A 151 -26.40 -13.90 -5.03
C ILE A 151 -25.07 -13.64 -4.31
N PHE A 152 -25.11 -13.11 -3.08
CA PHE A 152 -23.92 -12.86 -2.28
C PHE A 152 -23.12 -14.14 -2.04
N GLN A 153 -23.77 -15.27 -1.72
CA GLN A 153 -23.11 -16.57 -1.56
C GLN A 153 -22.48 -17.05 -2.87
N ILE A 154 -23.18 -16.95 -4.00
CA ILE A 154 -22.64 -17.34 -5.32
C ILE A 154 -21.39 -16.52 -5.64
N VAL A 155 -21.46 -15.19 -5.54
CA VAL A 155 -20.35 -14.31 -5.92
C VAL A 155 -19.13 -14.52 -5.01
N ASN A 156 -19.34 -14.73 -3.70
CA ASN A 156 -18.22 -15.07 -2.79
C ASN A 156 -17.64 -16.46 -3.05
N GLY A 157 -18.43 -17.41 -3.57
CA GLY A 157 -17.94 -18.73 -3.96
C GLY A 157 -17.04 -18.72 -5.20
N VAL A 158 -17.02 -17.62 -5.98
CA VAL A 158 -16.18 -17.49 -7.17
C VAL A 158 -14.75 -17.16 -6.77
N LYS A 159 -13.86 -18.14 -6.86
CA LYS A 159 -12.40 -17.92 -6.80
C LYS A 159 -11.92 -17.33 -8.12
N LEU A 160 -11.55 -16.05 -8.12
CA LEU A 160 -10.95 -15.41 -9.29
C LEU A 160 -9.46 -15.79 -9.36
N SER A 161 -8.92 -15.96 -10.57
CA SER A 161 -7.49 -16.22 -10.71
C SER A 161 -6.67 -14.99 -10.31
N ASN A 162 -5.50 -15.23 -9.71
CA ASN A 162 -4.61 -14.17 -9.27
C ASN A 162 -3.64 -13.72 -10.37
N ASP A 163 -3.64 -14.34 -11.56
CA ASP A 163 -2.67 -14.10 -12.64
C ASP A 163 -2.53 -12.62 -12.99
N GLY A 164 -3.66 -11.90 -13.02
CA GLY A 164 -3.66 -10.47 -13.28
C GLY A 164 -2.98 -9.65 -12.17
N GLN A 165 -3.08 -10.07 -10.90
CA GLN A 165 -2.38 -9.45 -9.77
C GLN A 165 -0.89 -9.76 -9.83
N VAL A 166 -0.51 -11.01 -10.11
CA VAL A 166 0.90 -11.42 -10.30
C VAL A 166 1.56 -10.56 -11.37
N ARG A 167 0.96 -10.49 -12.56
CA ARG A 167 1.50 -9.68 -13.68
C ARG A 167 1.66 -8.20 -13.34
N ARG A 168 0.74 -7.63 -12.55
CA ARG A 168 0.85 -6.22 -12.12
C ARG A 168 2.00 -6.01 -11.12
N LYS A 169 2.21 -6.97 -10.20
CA LYS A 169 3.34 -6.97 -9.26
C LYS A 169 4.67 -7.04 -10.03
N GLU A 170 4.79 -7.99 -10.95
CA GLU A 170 5.98 -8.16 -11.81
C GLU A 170 6.27 -6.87 -12.58
N ASN A 171 5.30 -6.35 -13.34
CA ASN A 171 5.47 -5.09 -14.09
C ASN A 171 5.92 -3.91 -13.21
N TYR A 172 5.36 -3.80 -11.99
CA TYR A 172 5.78 -2.78 -11.03
C TYR A 172 7.23 -2.98 -10.57
N LEU A 173 7.60 -4.22 -10.26
CA LEU A 173 8.95 -4.58 -9.85
C LEU A 173 9.97 -4.31 -10.96
N THR A 174 9.70 -4.74 -12.20
CA THR A 174 10.53 -4.45 -13.38
C THR A 174 10.72 -2.95 -13.59
N TYR A 175 9.64 -2.17 -13.47
CA TYR A 175 9.69 -0.72 -13.59
C TYR A 175 10.58 -0.09 -12.51
N LYS A 176 10.37 -0.43 -11.24
CA LYS A 176 11.11 0.13 -10.10
C LYS A 176 12.57 -0.29 -10.10
N TYR A 177 12.85 -1.57 -10.35
CA TYR A 177 14.21 -2.09 -10.48
C TYR A 177 14.95 -1.36 -11.60
N SER A 178 14.36 -1.28 -12.81
CA SER A 178 14.98 -0.59 -13.94
C SER A 178 15.24 0.89 -13.65
N HIS A 179 14.30 1.56 -12.99
CA HIS A 179 14.47 2.96 -12.57
C HIS A 179 15.66 3.12 -11.61
N PHE A 180 15.73 2.29 -10.58
CA PHE A 180 16.80 2.38 -9.58
C PHE A 180 18.15 1.89 -10.07
N LYS A 181 18.22 0.81 -10.86
CA LYS A 181 19.45 0.36 -11.51
C LYS A 181 20.04 1.47 -12.39
N LYS A 182 19.20 2.18 -13.15
CA LYS A 182 19.65 3.33 -13.96
C LYS A 182 20.14 4.51 -13.10
N LYS A 183 19.46 4.80 -11.99
CA LYS A 183 19.74 5.99 -11.16
C LYS A 183 20.89 5.81 -10.17
N PHE A 184 21.01 4.61 -9.59
CA PHE A 184 21.91 4.32 -8.49
C PHE A 184 22.83 3.11 -8.72
N GLY A 185 22.72 2.46 -9.88
CA GLY A 185 23.40 1.19 -10.14
C GLY A 185 24.89 1.22 -9.87
N THR A 186 25.59 2.28 -10.33
CA THR A 186 27.03 2.45 -10.09
C THR A 186 27.38 2.46 -8.61
N ILE A 187 26.66 3.23 -7.79
CA ILE A 187 26.90 3.35 -6.34
C ILE A 187 26.67 2.02 -5.65
N ILE A 188 25.57 1.34 -6.01
CA ILE A 188 25.21 0.06 -5.40
C ILE A 188 26.27 -0.98 -5.77
N SER A 189 26.62 -1.13 -7.05
CA SER A 189 27.61 -2.11 -7.49
C SER A 189 29.00 -1.86 -6.90
N GLU A 190 29.42 -0.60 -6.78
CA GLU A 190 30.74 -0.24 -6.23
C GLU A 190 30.85 -0.54 -4.72
N ASN A 191 29.77 -0.31 -3.98
CA ASN A 191 29.75 -0.54 -2.54
C ASN A 191 29.52 -2.01 -2.17
N THR A 192 28.69 -2.76 -2.91
CA THR A 192 28.38 -4.15 -2.57
C THR A 192 29.43 -5.14 -3.10
N LYS A 193 29.88 -4.99 -4.35
CA LYS A 193 30.85 -5.86 -5.04
C LYS A 193 30.50 -7.36 -5.02
N ASN A 194 29.23 -7.68 -4.87
CA ASN A 194 28.68 -9.03 -4.85
C ASN A 194 27.21 -8.95 -5.29
N ASP A 195 26.79 -9.80 -6.21
CA ASP A 195 25.43 -9.75 -6.76
C ASP A 195 24.36 -10.03 -5.70
N ALA A 196 24.59 -10.97 -4.78
CA ALA A 196 23.63 -11.30 -3.72
C ALA A 196 23.38 -10.09 -2.81
N LEU A 197 24.45 -9.38 -2.42
CA LEU A 197 24.35 -8.16 -1.62
C LEU A 197 23.75 -6.98 -2.42
N GLU A 198 24.03 -6.90 -3.73
CA GLU A 198 23.36 -5.94 -4.62
C GLU A 198 21.85 -6.20 -4.72
N ILE A 199 21.43 -7.46 -4.84
CA ILE A 199 20.02 -7.87 -4.83
C ILE A 199 19.36 -7.40 -3.52
N THR A 200 19.96 -7.72 -2.36
CA THR A 200 19.43 -7.27 -1.05
C THR A 200 19.33 -5.74 -0.98
N ALA A 201 20.30 -5.00 -1.52
CA ALA A 201 20.27 -3.54 -1.56
C ALA A 201 19.09 -3.01 -2.40
N TYR A 202 18.83 -3.57 -3.58
CA TYR A 202 17.65 -3.20 -4.38
C TYR A 202 16.34 -3.58 -3.71
N SER A 203 16.27 -4.75 -3.06
CA SER A 203 15.08 -5.17 -2.30
C SER A 203 14.73 -4.14 -1.23
N ILE A 204 15.70 -3.73 -0.42
CA ILE A 204 15.54 -2.69 0.61
C ILE A 204 15.13 -1.36 -0.03
N LEU A 205 15.81 -0.93 -1.09
CA LEU A 205 15.53 0.33 -1.77
C LEU A 205 14.09 0.39 -2.31
N ILE A 206 13.63 -0.67 -2.99
CA ILE A 206 12.28 -0.75 -3.55
C ILE A 206 11.22 -0.81 -2.43
N TYR A 207 11.53 -1.54 -1.35
CA TYR A 207 10.67 -1.64 -0.19
C TYR A 207 10.47 -0.29 0.51
N GLU A 208 11.57 0.41 0.82
CA GLU A 208 11.51 1.71 1.48
C GLU A 208 10.80 2.75 0.61
N ASP A 209 11.06 2.79 -0.70
CA ASP A 209 10.36 3.69 -1.63
C ASP A 209 8.86 3.43 -1.69
N PHE A 210 8.44 2.15 -1.69
CA PHE A 210 7.02 1.80 -1.73
C PHE A 210 6.28 2.23 -0.46
N ASN A 211 6.91 2.05 0.71
CA ASN A 211 6.31 2.39 2.00
C ASN A 211 6.41 3.88 2.33
N ARG A 212 7.43 4.57 1.81
CA ARG A 212 7.66 6.01 2.00
C ARG A 212 7.82 6.71 0.64
N PRO A 213 6.70 6.98 -0.05
CA PRO A 213 6.72 7.65 -1.33
C PRO A 213 7.29 9.07 -1.21
N LEU A 214 7.67 9.66 -2.35
CA LEU A 214 8.32 10.97 -2.44
C LEU A 214 7.65 12.07 -1.59
N VAL A 215 6.31 12.11 -1.56
CA VAL A 215 5.59 13.13 -0.77
C VAL A 215 5.78 12.94 0.73
N ALA A 216 5.79 11.70 1.23
CA ALA A 216 6.07 11.44 2.63
C ALA A 216 7.51 11.84 2.97
N ARG A 217 8.47 11.48 2.10
CA ARG A 217 9.88 11.88 2.25
C ARG A 217 10.06 13.39 2.24
N TRP A 218 9.32 14.10 1.39
CA TRP A 218 9.36 15.57 1.33
C TRP A 218 8.86 16.22 2.63
N VAL A 219 7.79 15.67 3.22
CA VAL A 219 7.32 16.10 4.55
C VAL A 219 8.38 15.81 5.61
N GLU A 220 9.03 14.63 5.57
CA GLU A 220 10.14 14.28 6.47
C GLU A 220 11.30 15.28 6.37
N TYR A 221 11.71 15.64 5.15
CA TYR A 221 12.73 16.68 4.91
C TYR A 221 12.33 18.03 5.51
N LEU A 222 11.08 18.45 5.35
CA LEU A 222 10.58 19.69 5.93
C LEU A 222 10.61 19.62 7.47
N THR A 223 10.16 18.53 8.07
CA THR A 223 10.23 18.33 9.53
C THR A 223 11.66 18.26 10.04
N PHE A 224 12.60 17.65 9.32
CA PHE A 224 14.02 17.63 9.68
C PHE A 224 14.59 19.05 9.63
N PHE A 225 14.28 19.82 8.59
CA PHE A 225 14.72 21.21 8.47
C PHE A 225 14.25 22.08 9.64
N LEU A 226 13.00 21.88 10.09
CA LEU A 226 12.40 22.61 11.22
C LEU A 226 12.91 22.14 12.59
N THR A 227 13.06 20.83 12.80
CA THR A 227 13.34 20.26 14.13
C THR A 227 14.82 19.98 14.40
N ARG A 228 15.62 19.75 13.34
CA ARG A 228 17.04 19.33 13.41
C ARG A 228 17.29 18.09 14.27
N LYS A 229 16.26 17.28 14.52
CA LYS A 229 16.38 16.00 15.23
C LYS A 229 16.81 14.90 14.26
N LYS A 230 17.34 13.79 14.80
CA LYS A 230 17.69 12.61 14.01
C LYS A 230 16.44 12.06 13.31
N HIS A 231 16.50 11.87 12.00
CA HIS A 231 15.42 11.31 11.17
C HIS A 231 15.98 10.32 10.15
N SER A 232 15.15 9.41 9.68
CA SER A 232 15.45 8.62 8.48
C SER A 232 15.15 9.46 7.25
N LEU A 233 16.14 9.64 6.39
CA LEU A 233 16.04 10.50 5.21
C LEU A 233 16.48 9.75 3.95
N GLY A 234 16.04 10.27 2.81
CA GLY A 234 16.33 9.71 1.49
C GLY A 234 15.55 8.44 1.15
N VAL A 235 15.81 7.91 -0.04
CA VAL A 235 15.07 6.78 -0.61
C VAL A 235 15.33 5.46 0.11
N MET A 236 16.54 5.23 0.67
CA MET A 236 16.84 4.06 1.49
C MET A 236 16.58 4.29 2.99
N GLN A 237 16.01 5.45 3.36
CA GLN A 237 15.57 5.76 4.73
C GLN A 237 16.67 5.65 5.78
N PHE A 238 17.86 6.13 5.43
CA PHE A 238 19.02 6.04 6.30
C PHE A 238 18.90 7.00 7.49
N PRO A 239 19.08 6.51 8.74
CA PRO A 239 18.95 7.34 9.94
C PRO A 239 20.16 8.27 10.09
N THR A 240 19.92 9.58 10.10
CA THR A 240 20.99 10.59 10.11
C THR A 240 20.62 11.82 10.94
N ASP A 241 21.65 12.50 11.44
CA ASP A 241 21.60 13.81 12.09
C ASP A 241 21.93 14.96 11.12
N LYS A 242 22.23 14.65 9.86
CA LYS A 242 22.58 15.59 8.80
C LYS A 242 21.56 15.50 7.66
N LEU A 243 21.42 16.59 6.91
CA LEU A 243 20.62 16.56 5.69
C LEU A 243 21.33 15.71 4.64
N VAL A 244 20.72 14.60 4.24
CA VAL A 244 21.21 13.70 3.19
C VAL A 244 20.22 13.65 2.05
N ASN A 245 20.69 13.66 0.80
CA ASN A 245 19.82 13.45 -0.36
C ASN A 245 19.66 11.95 -0.68
N ASP A 246 18.84 11.62 -1.68
CA ASP A 246 18.61 10.22 -2.08
C ASP A 246 19.89 9.48 -2.47
N GLN A 247 20.83 10.14 -3.17
CA GLN A 247 22.09 9.52 -3.60
C GLN A 247 23.01 9.21 -2.42
N GLN A 248 23.10 10.15 -1.46
CA GLN A 248 23.84 9.96 -0.21
C GLN A 248 23.18 8.91 0.69
N SER A 249 21.85 8.88 0.75
CA SER A 249 21.12 7.85 1.46
C SER A 249 21.39 6.46 0.89
N VAL A 250 21.48 6.33 -0.44
CA VAL A 250 21.84 5.05 -1.08
C VAL A 250 23.28 4.67 -0.77
N ASP A 251 24.23 5.60 -0.90
CA ASP A 251 25.64 5.34 -0.60
C ASP A 251 25.85 4.89 0.86
N LEU A 252 25.25 5.61 1.82
CA LEU A 252 25.31 5.26 3.23
C LEU A 252 24.59 3.93 3.54
N GLY A 253 23.44 3.71 2.90
CA GLY A 253 22.66 2.49 3.05
C GLY A 253 23.44 1.25 2.58
N THR A 254 24.04 1.30 1.40
CA THR A 254 24.81 0.17 0.85
C THR A 254 26.13 -0.05 1.58
N LYS A 255 26.80 1.00 2.05
CA LYS A 255 27.96 0.86 2.95
C LYS A 255 27.60 0.16 4.25
N LYS A 256 26.46 0.52 4.87
CA LYS A 256 25.97 -0.17 6.07
C LYS A 256 25.77 -1.68 5.84
N LEU A 257 25.21 -2.06 4.69
CA LEU A 257 25.05 -3.47 4.31
C LEU A 257 26.42 -4.16 4.14
N ARG A 258 27.35 -3.51 3.43
CA ARG A 258 28.70 -4.02 3.20
C ARG A 258 29.49 -4.19 4.49
N GLU A 259 29.44 -3.21 5.39
CA GLU A 259 30.12 -3.27 6.69
C GLU A 259 29.65 -4.46 7.53
N LYS A 260 28.34 -4.73 7.57
CA LYS A 260 27.80 -5.89 8.29
C LYS A 260 28.20 -7.20 7.62
N PHE A 261 28.19 -7.26 6.29
CA PHE A 261 28.64 -8.43 5.55
C PHE A 261 30.14 -8.73 5.80
N ASP A 262 31.01 -7.72 5.71
CA ASP A 262 32.44 -7.86 6.00
C ASP A 262 32.71 -8.29 7.45
N PHE A 263 31.89 -7.83 8.40
CA PHE A 263 31.94 -8.29 9.79
C PHE A 263 31.60 -9.78 9.91
N ILE A 264 30.53 -10.25 9.25
CA ILE A 264 30.14 -11.67 9.26
C ILE A 264 31.22 -12.53 8.61
N LEU A 265 31.82 -12.09 7.48
CA LEU A 265 32.91 -12.83 6.84
C LEU A 265 34.08 -13.04 7.79
N LYS A 266 34.47 -12.02 8.57
CA LYS A 266 35.51 -12.17 9.59
C LYS A 266 35.12 -13.14 10.71
N GLU A 267 33.87 -13.10 11.18
CA GLU A 267 33.39 -14.06 12.19
C GLU A 267 33.46 -15.51 11.69
N ILE A 268 33.16 -15.74 10.40
CA ILE A 268 33.25 -17.05 9.76
C ILE A 268 34.71 -17.48 9.63
N GLU A 269 35.60 -16.59 9.18
CA GLU A 269 37.04 -16.86 9.08
C GLU A 269 37.66 -17.20 10.44
N GLU A 270 37.22 -16.53 11.52
CA GLU A 270 37.68 -16.79 12.88
C GLU A 270 37.08 -18.06 13.50
N ASN A 271 35.93 -18.55 12.99
CA ASN A 271 35.21 -19.71 13.53
C ASN A 271 34.83 -20.71 12.42
N PRO A 272 35.80 -21.34 11.74
CA PRO A 272 35.54 -22.18 10.56
C PRO A 272 34.72 -23.46 10.85
N GLU A 273 34.59 -23.87 12.11
CA GLU A 273 33.78 -25.03 12.50
C GLU A 273 32.28 -24.72 12.57
N VAL A 274 31.89 -23.45 12.56
CA VAL A 274 30.49 -23.03 12.64
C VAL A 274 29.95 -22.90 11.22
N ASP A 275 29.00 -23.77 10.87
CA ASP A 275 28.25 -23.64 9.62
C ASP A 275 27.33 -22.40 9.68
N TYR A 276 27.56 -21.45 8.76
CA TYR A 276 26.74 -20.26 8.58
C TYR A 276 25.96 -20.36 7.27
N PRO A 277 24.72 -20.85 7.31
CA PRO A 277 23.94 -20.97 6.09
C PRO A 277 23.62 -19.58 5.53
N GLU A 278 23.59 -19.46 4.20
CA GLU A 278 23.43 -18.17 3.50
C GLU A 278 22.19 -17.40 3.94
N TYR A 279 21.06 -18.09 4.15
CA TYR A 279 19.82 -17.44 4.60
C TYR A 279 19.99 -16.72 5.95
N LYS A 280 20.87 -17.22 6.83
CA LYS A 280 21.15 -16.62 8.14
C LYS A 280 22.00 -15.37 7.99
N ILE A 281 22.93 -15.36 7.04
CA ILE A 281 23.74 -14.18 6.70
C ILE A 281 22.84 -13.09 6.13
N GLU A 282 21.97 -13.44 5.17
CA GLU A 282 21.02 -12.49 4.60
C GLU A 282 20.07 -11.94 5.67
N GLN A 283 19.58 -12.81 6.56
CA GLN A 283 18.76 -12.43 7.72
C GLN A 283 19.48 -11.43 8.63
N ASP A 284 20.74 -11.70 9.01
CA ASP A 284 21.51 -10.84 9.91
C ASP A 284 21.82 -9.48 9.29
N ILE A 285 22.10 -9.44 7.98
CA ILE A 285 22.29 -8.20 7.22
C ILE A 285 21.01 -7.36 7.21
N ILE A 286 19.87 -7.98 6.85
CA ILE A 286 18.59 -7.28 6.78
C ILE A 286 18.16 -6.79 8.17
N TRP A 287 18.30 -7.63 9.20
CA TRP A 287 17.94 -7.28 10.58
C TRP A 287 18.81 -6.15 11.13
N HIS A 288 20.09 -6.13 10.78
CA HIS A 288 20.99 -5.04 11.12
C HIS A 288 20.61 -3.74 10.39
N TYR A 289 20.09 -3.83 9.16
CA TYR A 289 19.61 -2.69 8.42
C TYR A 289 18.39 -2.05 9.09
N ASN A 290 17.34 -2.84 9.30
CA ASN A 290 16.13 -2.46 10.03
C ASN A 290 15.52 -3.68 10.72
N GLY A 291 15.17 -3.54 11.99
CA GLY A 291 14.66 -4.64 12.81
C GLY A 291 13.19 -4.96 12.52
N GLY A 292 12.82 -6.23 12.69
CA GLY A 292 11.43 -6.69 12.67
C GLY A 292 11.20 -7.88 11.75
N SER A 293 10.49 -8.89 12.25
CA SER A 293 10.22 -10.14 11.51
C SER A 293 9.49 -9.88 10.18
N ARG A 294 8.50 -8.99 10.19
CA ARG A 294 7.76 -8.62 8.98
C ARG A 294 8.64 -7.95 7.93
N TYR A 295 9.52 -7.04 8.34
CA TYR A 295 10.45 -6.36 7.44
C TYR A 295 11.33 -7.39 6.73
N TYR A 296 11.94 -8.29 7.50
CA TYR A 296 12.77 -9.37 6.98
C TYR A 296 12.03 -10.23 5.94
N THR A 297 10.84 -10.75 6.28
CA THR A 297 10.07 -11.60 5.36
C THR A 297 9.75 -10.89 4.05
N GLU A 298 9.38 -9.61 4.14
CA GLU A 298 9.02 -8.79 2.98
C GLU A 298 10.25 -8.48 2.08
N ILE A 299 11.43 -8.24 2.66
CA ILE A 299 12.68 -8.08 1.91
C ILE A 299 13.13 -9.40 1.26
N MET A 300 13.04 -10.53 1.95
CA MET A 300 13.42 -11.84 1.41
C MET A 300 12.58 -12.23 0.19
N GLU A 301 11.26 -11.99 0.23
CA GLU A 301 10.38 -12.26 -0.91
C GLU A 301 10.75 -11.36 -2.11
N LEU A 302 11.09 -10.09 -1.86
CA LEU A 302 11.59 -9.18 -2.90
C LEU A 302 12.93 -9.63 -3.47
N SER A 303 13.89 -10.02 -2.61
CA SER A 303 15.21 -10.53 -3.04
C SER A 303 15.06 -11.74 -3.94
N SER A 304 14.17 -12.67 -3.57
CA SER A 304 13.87 -13.86 -4.35
C SER A 304 13.30 -13.51 -5.73
N SER A 305 12.36 -12.56 -5.77
CA SER A 305 11.73 -12.08 -7.02
C SER A 305 12.75 -11.38 -7.94
N ILE A 306 13.59 -10.50 -7.37
CA ILE A 306 14.63 -9.76 -8.11
C ILE A 306 15.69 -10.73 -8.63
N ARG A 307 16.10 -11.72 -7.81
CA ARG A 307 17.06 -12.73 -8.22
C ARG A 307 16.54 -13.54 -9.40
N SER A 308 15.31 -14.05 -9.32
CA SER A 308 14.73 -14.87 -10.38
C SER A 308 14.55 -14.10 -11.69
N GLU A 309 14.21 -12.81 -11.62
CA GLU A 309 13.87 -12.02 -12.80
C GLU A 309 15.11 -11.35 -13.45
N PHE A 310 16.03 -10.80 -12.64
CA PHE A 310 17.13 -9.98 -13.15
C PHE A 310 18.52 -10.61 -13.00
N TYR A 311 18.69 -11.61 -12.13
CA TYR A 311 19.97 -12.26 -11.82
C TYR A 311 19.91 -13.78 -12.02
N SER A 312 19.05 -14.28 -12.90
CA SER A 312 18.83 -15.72 -13.11
C SER A 312 20.07 -16.51 -13.53
N ASN A 313 21.06 -15.83 -14.12
CA ASN A 313 22.34 -16.41 -14.53
C ASN A 313 23.48 -16.19 -13.50
N SER A 314 23.24 -15.42 -12.44
CA SER A 314 24.26 -15.17 -11.42
C SER A 314 24.45 -16.42 -10.56
N LYS A 315 25.71 -16.84 -10.42
CA LYS A 315 26.13 -17.89 -9.48
C LYS A 315 26.77 -17.29 -8.22
N GLU A 316 26.70 -15.97 -8.07
CA GLU A 316 27.22 -15.29 -6.89
C GLU A 316 26.20 -15.40 -5.76
N TYR A 317 26.66 -16.05 -4.70
CA TYR A 317 25.99 -16.19 -3.41
C TYR A 317 26.74 -15.31 -2.39
N LEU A 318 26.15 -15.07 -1.22
CA LEU A 318 26.83 -14.32 -0.16
C LEU A 318 28.07 -15.06 0.36
N LEU A 319 28.06 -16.39 0.31
CA LEU A 319 29.24 -17.21 0.50
C LEU A 319 29.59 -17.90 -0.81
N PRO A 320 30.88 -17.98 -1.20
CA PRO A 320 31.26 -18.91 -2.25
C PRO A 320 30.86 -20.33 -1.79
N LEU A 321 30.14 -21.06 -2.63
CA LEU A 321 29.86 -22.47 -2.38
C LEU A 321 31.21 -23.17 -2.16
N THR A 322 31.45 -23.66 -0.94
CA THR A 322 32.51 -24.64 -0.72
C THR A 322 32.10 -25.89 -1.48
N GLU A 323 32.81 -26.19 -2.57
CA GLU A 323 32.68 -27.46 -3.32
C GLU A 323 32.93 -28.68 -2.44
#